data_AF-A0A537YHP2-F1
#
_entry.id   AF-A0A537YHP2-F1
#
_cell.length_a   1.000
_cell.length_b   1.000
_cell.length_c   1.000
_cell.angle_alpha   90.00
_cell.angle_beta   90.00
_cell.angle_gamma   90.00
#
_symmetry.space_group_name_H-M   'P 1'
#
loop_
_entity.id
_entity.type
_entity.pdbx_description
1 polymer ?
#
loop_
_entity_poly.entity_id
_entity_poly.type
_entity_poly.pdbx_seq_one_letter_code
_entity_poly.pdbx_strand_id
1 'polypeptide(L)'
;MWTCCAAPTTTGAATGATKRPIVCSAAEAAAREVRRAADLGFPVGLVRPIDARGAYPNDIGRVMASGREEKGPMDVLFRTFEETGVLLGMHTFPAGVLGRTAFPGALTSPGELVNHAGADSQTLSFIFEMQSWLAQVLLGGFLDRYPNLKMAVFESNSQWLPYMLETCDRLFKLYANERRVKAARLPSEAFYEQCVISFESDEEPTMIQWDRFDTVGIWASDCYHHDGADAWSAIRAMREIGVPEVTQARLMGGNARRLYGIEPKVFVTEEPPPIERPDWFPQGAELEEWADLVAHPRENADVLRERGISSLPPAEVFASPVYGGGSS
;
A
#
# COMPACT_ATOMS: atom_id res chain seq x y z
N MET A 1 -8.88 13.60 1.82
CA MET A 1 -7.77 13.92 0.92
C MET A 1 -6.51 13.33 1.54
N TRP A 2 -6.07 12.17 1.04
CA TRP A 2 -4.89 11.49 1.56
C TRP A 2 -3.67 12.32 1.23
N THR A 3 -2.94 12.74 2.27
CA THR A 3 -1.67 13.45 2.12
C THR A 3 -0.61 12.53 2.70
N CYS A 4 0.28 12.03 1.84
CA CYS A 4 1.54 11.43 2.28
C CYS A 4 2.34 12.57 2.92
N CYS A 5 2.34 12.64 4.25
CA CYS A 5 2.85 13.79 5.00
C CYS A 5 4.39 13.82 4.99
N ALA A 6 4.95 14.81 4.30
CA ALA A 6 6.32 15.28 4.44
C ALA A 6 6.39 16.44 5.46
N ALA A 7 7.51 16.59 6.17
CA ALA A 7 7.79 17.71 7.06
C ALA A 7 8.31 18.96 6.30
N PRO A 8 8.09 20.18 6.81
CA PRO A 8 8.39 21.41 6.09
C PRO A 8 9.87 21.75 6.17
N THR A 9 10.51 21.98 5.02
CA THR A 9 11.69 22.84 4.94
C THR A 9 11.23 24.25 4.59
N THR A 10 11.55 25.19 5.47
CA THR A 10 11.41 26.64 5.29
C THR A 10 12.10 27.09 3.99
N THR A 11 11.33 27.33 2.92
CA THR A 11 11.53 28.36 1.87
C THR A 11 10.44 28.18 0.81
N GLY A 12 9.87 29.29 0.34
CA GLY A 12 8.65 29.30 -0.47
C GLY A 12 8.73 28.60 -1.83
N ALA A 13 7.54 28.24 -2.30
CA ALA A 13 7.17 27.98 -3.70
C ALA A 13 8.01 26.93 -4.45
N ALA A 14 7.78 25.65 -4.14
CA ALA A 14 7.71 24.51 -5.08
C ALA A 14 7.46 23.22 -4.26
N THR A 15 6.24 22.68 -4.29
CA THR A 15 5.91 21.42 -3.61
C THR A 15 6.39 20.23 -4.43
N GLY A 16 7.69 19.95 -4.38
CA GLY A 16 8.28 18.68 -4.82
C GLY A 16 8.31 17.68 -3.67
N ALA A 17 7.47 16.64 -3.73
CA ALA A 17 7.50 15.54 -2.77
C ALA A 17 8.71 14.65 -3.04
N THR A 18 9.62 14.53 -2.06
CA THR A 18 10.66 13.48 -2.06
C THR A 18 10.20 12.33 -1.17
N LYS A 19 9.75 11.22 -1.79
CA LYS A 19 9.48 9.94 -1.10
C LYS A 19 10.81 9.39 -0.56
N ARG A 20 11.10 9.51 0.73
CA ARG A 20 12.24 8.80 1.36
C ARG A 20 11.72 7.57 2.12
N PRO A 21 11.88 6.36 1.57
CA PRO A 21 11.56 5.14 2.31
C PRO A 21 12.46 5.02 3.54
N ILE A 22 11.90 4.57 4.66
CA ILE A 22 12.71 4.16 5.81
C ILE A 22 13.49 2.91 5.40
N VAL A 23 14.81 3.05 5.25
CA VAL A 23 15.69 1.92 4.91
C VAL A 23 15.77 0.99 6.12
N CYS A 24 15.01 -0.10 6.07
CA CYS A 24 14.88 -1.09 7.16
C CYS A 24 16.16 -1.90 7.46
N SER A 25 17.30 -1.59 6.84
CA SER A 25 18.58 -2.22 7.21
C SER A 25 19.20 -1.64 8.50
N ALA A 26 18.66 -0.52 9.02
CA ALA A 26 19.12 0.14 10.24
C ALA A 26 17.94 0.44 11.19
N ALA A 27 17.44 -0.59 11.88
CA ALA A 27 16.25 -0.50 12.74
C ALA A 27 16.32 0.63 13.79
N GLU A 28 17.49 0.90 14.37
CA GLU A 28 17.65 2.00 15.31
C GLU A 28 17.54 3.39 14.67
N ALA A 29 18.04 3.55 13.44
CA ALA A 29 17.93 4.81 12.71
C ALA A 29 16.47 5.05 12.31
N ALA A 30 15.80 4.00 11.85
CA ALA A 30 14.36 4.00 11.60
C ALA A 30 13.57 4.39 12.86
N ALA A 31 13.88 3.80 14.01
CA ALA A 31 13.23 4.12 15.28
C ALA A 31 13.46 5.59 15.69
N ARG A 32 14.67 6.13 15.53
CA ARG A 32 14.92 7.57 15.77
C ARG A 32 14.07 8.46 14.89
N GLU A 33 13.90 8.08 13.61
CA GLU A 33 13.06 8.84 12.69
C GLU A 33 11.58 8.77 13.04
N VAL A 34 11.07 7.62 13.49
CA VAL A 34 9.68 7.49 13.98
C VAL A 34 9.44 8.40 15.19
N ARG A 35 10.37 8.46 16.15
CA ARG A 35 10.26 9.39 17.29
C ARG A 35 10.24 10.84 16.83
N ARG A 36 11.16 11.22 15.92
CA ARG A 36 11.19 12.58 15.35
C ARG A 36 9.89 12.92 14.62
N ALA A 37 9.31 11.97 13.89
CA ALA A 37 8.04 12.15 13.20
C ALA A 37 6.87 12.31 14.18
N ALA A 38 6.87 11.53 15.27
CA ALA A 38 5.90 11.67 16.34
C ALA A 38 5.98 13.06 17.02
N ASP A 39 7.19 13.54 17.32
CA ASP A 39 7.42 14.87 17.91
C ASP A 39 6.91 16.02 17.01
N LEU A 40 6.86 15.79 15.69
CA LEU A 40 6.32 16.72 14.70
C LEU A 40 4.80 16.56 14.46
N GLY A 41 4.16 15.61 15.13
CA GLY A 41 2.73 15.35 15.02
C GLY A 41 2.32 14.53 13.78
N PHE A 42 3.23 13.79 13.16
CA PHE A 42 2.87 12.90 12.05
C PHE A 42 2.13 11.65 12.57
N PRO A 43 0.94 11.34 12.04
CA PRO A 43 0.11 10.24 12.57
C PRO A 43 0.50 8.85 12.03
N VAL A 44 1.25 8.80 10.94
CA VAL A 44 1.57 7.57 10.19
C VAL A 44 3.04 7.56 9.79
N GLY A 45 3.71 6.43 9.98
CA GLY A 45 5.04 6.15 9.42
C GLY A 45 4.98 4.97 8.47
N LEU A 46 5.62 5.11 7.30
CA LEU A 46 5.54 4.10 6.24
C LEU A 46 6.74 3.14 6.27
N VAL A 47 6.44 1.86 6.16
CA VAL A 47 7.40 0.76 6.02
C VAL A 47 6.97 -0.11 4.84
N ARG A 48 7.96 -0.72 4.17
CA ARG A 48 7.66 -1.67 3.10
C ARG A 48 7.40 -3.05 3.69
N PRO A 49 6.46 -3.84 3.13
CA PRO A 49 6.30 -5.24 3.50
C PRO A 49 7.60 -6.04 3.34
N ILE A 50 8.41 -5.69 2.35
CA ILE A 50 9.72 -6.29 2.09
C ILE A 50 10.82 -5.22 2.00
N ASP A 51 11.95 -5.46 2.68
CA ASP A 51 13.08 -4.53 2.67
C ASP A 51 13.89 -4.59 1.37
N ALA A 52 14.88 -3.69 1.22
CA ALA A 52 15.71 -3.61 0.01
C ALA A 52 16.59 -4.85 -0.20
N ARG A 53 16.68 -5.74 0.79
CA ARG A 53 17.42 -7.00 0.77
C ARG A 53 16.47 -8.19 0.59
N GLY A 54 15.21 -7.97 0.24
CA GLY A 54 14.24 -9.05 0.07
C GLY A 54 13.87 -9.74 1.38
N ALA A 55 13.98 -9.06 2.53
CA ALA A 55 13.62 -9.62 3.83
C ALA A 55 12.36 -8.96 4.41
N TYR A 56 11.46 -9.78 4.96
CA TYR A 56 10.30 -9.28 5.68
C TYR A 56 10.73 -8.70 7.06
N PRO A 57 10.27 -7.50 7.44
CA PRO A 57 10.76 -6.81 8.63
C PRO A 57 10.27 -7.46 9.93
N ASN A 58 9.19 -8.25 9.91
CA ASN A 58 8.72 -9.02 11.05
C ASN A 58 9.58 -10.25 11.36
N ASP A 59 10.46 -10.68 10.44
CA ASP A 59 11.41 -11.81 10.57
C ASP A 59 10.80 -13.06 11.25
N ILE A 60 9.51 -13.34 10.96
CA ILE A 60 8.78 -14.41 11.66
C ILE A 60 9.38 -15.78 11.34
N GLY A 61 9.98 -15.93 10.15
CA GLY A 61 10.68 -17.14 9.73
C GLY A 61 11.83 -17.53 10.68
N ARG A 62 12.61 -16.56 11.15
CA ARG A 62 13.69 -16.82 12.13
C ARG A 62 13.13 -17.22 13.50
N VAL A 63 12.07 -16.54 13.94
CA VAL A 63 11.37 -16.88 15.20
C VAL A 63 10.78 -18.29 15.14
N MET A 64 10.14 -18.63 14.02
CA MET A 64 9.56 -19.96 13.79
C MET A 64 10.66 -21.03 13.69
N ALA A 65 11.77 -20.78 12.98
CA ALA A 65 12.85 -21.74 12.81
C ALA A 65 13.65 -22.00 14.11
N SER A 66 13.90 -20.96 14.91
CA SER A 66 14.66 -21.08 16.16
C SER A 66 13.86 -21.69 17.31
N GLY A 67 12.52 -21.63 17.26
CA GLY A 67 11.64 -22.08 18.36
C GLY A 67 11.82 -21.28 19.65
N ARG A 68 12.51 -20.14 19.56
CA ARG A 68 12.75 -19.21 20.67
C ARG A 68 12.08 -17.89 20.33
N GLU A 69 11.54 -17.23 21.35
CA GLU A 69 11.04 -15.86 21.26
C GLU A 69 12.23 -14.90 21.15
N GLU A 70 12.92 -14.95 20.01
CA GLU A 70 14.02 -14.04 19.72
C GLU A 70 13.44 -12.71 19.22
N LYS A 71 13.95 -11.62 19.80
CA LYS A 71 13.67 -10.27 19.33
C LYS A 71 14.36 -10.11 17.99
N GLY A 72 13.58 -10.09 16.91
CA GLY A 72 14.09 -9.87 15.57
C GLY A 72 14.79 -8.49 15.46
N PRO A 73 15.61 -8.27 14.43
CA PRO A 73 16.38 -7.03 14.27
C PRO A 73 15.50 -5.76 14.22
N MET A 74 14.21 -5.90 13.90
CA MET A 74 13.25 -4.79 13.78
C MET A 74 12.39 -4.60 15.04
N ASP A 75 12.56 -5.40 16.10
CA ASP A 75 11.76 -5.29 17.35
C ASP A 75 11.78 -3.85 17.90
N VAL A 76 12.94 -3.21 17.91
CA VAL A 76 13.10 -1.81 18.35
C VAL A 76 12.24 -0.83 17.52
N LEU A 77 12.08 -1.09 16.23
CA LEU A 77 11.25 -0.24 15.37
C LEU A 77 9.77 -0.39 15.72
N PHE A 78 9.27 -1.62 15.81
CA PHE A 78 7.86 -1.90 16.13
C PHE A 78 7.48 -1.42 17.53
N ARG A 79 8.37 -1.60 18.52
CA ARG A 79 8.19 -1.01 19.85
C ARG A 79 8.15 0.51 19.79
N THR A 80 8.94 1.15 18.94
CA THR A 80 8.89 2.60 18.80
C THR A 80 7.57 3.08 18.21
N PHE A 81 7.00 2.38 17.22
CA PHE A 81 5.65 2.68 16.73
C PHE A 81 4.60 2.53 17.85
N GLU A 82 4.69 1.45 18.63
CA GLU A 82 3.81 1.20 19.77
C GLU A 82 3.91 2.30 20.86
N GLU A 83 5.13 2.67 21.25
CA GLU A 83 5.42 3.68 22.28
C GLU A 83 4.97 5.08 21.86
N THR A 84 5.14 5.43 20.59
CA THR A 84 4.80 6.76 20.07
C THR A 84 3.34 6.91 19.69
N GLY A 85 2.63 5.80 19.48
CA GLY A 85 1.26 5.79 18.97
C GLY A 85 1.14 6.14 17.48
N VAL A 86 2.27 6.36 16.79
CA VAL A 86 2.31 6.52 15.32
C VAL A 86 1.84 5.21 14.70
N LEU A 87 0.94 5.30 13.73
CA LEU A 87 0.47 4.13 13.00
C LEU A 87 1.55 3.61 12.04
N LEU A 88 1.77 2.29 12.06
CA LEU A 88 2.61 1.60 11.09
C LEU A 88 1.84 1.36 9.79
N GLY A 89 2.11 2.16 8.77
CA GLY A 89 1.56 1.97 7.44
C GLY A 89 2.44 1.07 6.59
N MET A 90 1.91 -0.08 6.17
CA MET A 90 2.56 -0.91 5.17
C MET A 90 2.08 -0.51 3.78
N HIS A 91 3.02 -0.03 2.98
CA HIS A 91 2.77 0.39 1.60
C HIS A 91 3.77 -0.32 0.70
N THR A 92 3.24 -1.03 -0.29
CA THR A 92 4.05 -1.69 -1.31
C THR A 92 4.73 -0.65 -2.19
N PHE A 93 5.91 -0.99 -2.66
CA PHE A 93 6.60 -0.24 -3.70
C PHE A 93 7.17 -1.27 -4.66
N PRO A 94 7.37 -0.92 -5.94
CA PRO A 94 8.08 -1.80 -6.87
C PRO A 94 9.48 -2.03 -6.33
N ALA A 95 9.71 -3.16 -5.69
CA ALA A 95 11.04 -3.65 -5.40
C ALA A 95 11.55 -4.28 -6.69
N GLY A 96 11.92 -3.43 -7.65
CA GLY A 96 12.73 -3.87 -8.77
C GLY A 96 14.10 -4.25 -8.23
N VAL A 97 14.25 -5.45 -7.66
CA VAL A 97 15.58 -6.02 -7.41
C VAL A 97 16.08 -6.54 -8.76
N LEU A 98 16.43 -5.60 -9.64
CA LEU A 98 17.14 -5.87 -10.87
C LEU A 98 18.37 -6.70 -10.52
N GLY A 99 18.39 -7.96 -10.93
CA GLY A 99 19.56 -8.83 -10.83
C GLY A 99 19.60 -9.83 -9.68
N ARG A 100 18.52 -10.08 -8.92
CA ARG A 100 18.46 -11.33 -8.14
C ARG A 100 18.23 -12.49 -9.08
N THR A 101 19.31 -13.11 -9.53
CA THR A 101 19.23 -14.42 -10.18
C THR A 101 18.61 -15.37 -9.15
N ALA A 102 17.55 -16.09 -9.54
CA ALA A 102 16.97 -17.15 -8.74
C ALA A 102 18.01 -18.26 -8.57
N PHE A 103 18.86 -18.14 -7.54
CA PHE A 103 19.78 -19.19 -7.13
C PHE A 103 19.07 -20.11 -6.13
N PRO A 104 19.41 -21.40 -6.07
CA PRO A 104 18.95 -22.28 -4.99
C PRO A 104 19.30 -21.66 -3.63
N GLY A 105 18.27 -21.31 -2.85
CA GLY A 105 18.41 -20.69 -1.52
C GLY A 105 18.17 -19.18 -1.44
N ALA A 106 17.98 -18.49 -2.58
CA ALA A 106 17.47 -17.12 -2.56
C ALA A 106 15.95 -17.14 -2.36
N LEU A 107 15.45 -16.52 -1.29
CA LEU A 107 14.03 -16.21 -1.13
C LEU A 107 13.66 -15.19 -2.21
N THR A 108 12.85 -15.61 -3.19
CA THR A 108 12.18 -14.71 -4.13
C THR A 108 10.83 -14.37 -3.55
N SER A 109 10.54 -13.07 -3.47
CA SER A 109 9.25 -12.61 -2.97
C SER A 109 8.13 -12.89 -3.99
N PRO A 110 6.89 -13.18 -3.55
CA PRO A 110 5.79 -13.41 -4.48
C PRO A 110 5.53 -12.22 -5.41
N GLY A 111 5.73 -10.99 -4.94
CA GLY A 111 5.63 -9.80 -5.78
C GLY A 111 6.68 -9.79 -6.91
N GLU A 112 7.93 -10.17 -6.64
CA GLU A 112 8.98 -10.28 -7.66
C GLU A 112 8.64 -11.35 -8.72
N LEU A 113 8.10 -12.50 -8.30
CA LEU A 113 7.71 -13.57 -9.23
C LEU A 113 6.65 -13.11 -10.23
N VAL A 114 5.68 -12.33 -9.76
CA VAL A 114 4.61 -11.78 -10.60
C VAL A 114 5.15 -10.68 -11.51
N ASN A 115 6.01 -9.80 -10.99
CA ASN A 115 6.68 -8.77 -11.80
C ASN A 115 7.51 -9.36 -12.95
N HIS A 116 8.12 -10.54 -12.76
CA HIS A 116 8.88 -11.22 -13.82
C HIS A 116 8.02 -11.74 -14.98
N ALA A 117 6.69 -11.76 -14.87
CA ALA A 117 5.80 -12.09 -15.97
C ALA A 117 5.80 -11.02 -17.09
N GLY A 118 6.43 -9.86 -16.87
CA GLY A 118 6.65 -8.84 -17.91
C GLY A 118 5.42 -8.02 -18.30
N ALA A 119 4.29 -8.22 -17.61
CA ALA A 119 3.19 -7.27 -17.57
C ALA A 119 3.45 -6.33 -16.38
N ASP A 120 3.31 -5.02 -16.58
CA ASP A 120 3.35 -4.04 -15.50
C ASP A 120 2.25 -4.39 -14.49
N SER A 121 2.63 -5.11 -13.44
CA SER A 121 1.71 -5.74 -12.50
C SER A 121 1.85 -5.09 -11.13
N GLN A 122 2.00 -3.76 -11.13
CA GLN A 122 2.01 -2.96 -9.90
C GLN A 122 0.83 -3.35 -9.00
N THR A 123 -0.36 -3.62 -9.54
CA THR A 123 -1.50 -4.14 -8.76
C THR A 123 -1.27 -5.53 -8.16
N LEU A 124 -1.02 -6.57 -8.98
CA LEU A 124 -0.95 -7.96 -8.50
C LEU A 124 0.30 -8.23 -7.67
N SER A 125 1.46 -7.68 -8.06
CA SER A 125 2.70 -7.86 -7.30
C SER A 125 2.57 -7.28 -5.89
N PHE A 126 1.88 -6.15 -5.74
CA PHE A 126 1.62 -5.53 -4.44
C PHE A 126 0.69 -6.39 -3.60
N ILE A 127 -0.41 -6.87 -4.19
CA ILE A 127 -1.36 -7.77 -3.53
C ILE A 127 -0.64 -9.00 -2.97
N PHE A 128 0.10 -9.75 -3.79
CA PHE A 128 0.73 -10.99 -3.33
C PHE A 128 1.82 -10.76 -2.27
N GLU A 129 2.55 -9.64 -2.37
CA GLU A 129 3.54 -9.26 -1.38
C GLU A 129 2.89 -8.95 -0.02
N MET A 130 1.83 -8.13 -0.06
CA MET A 130 1.08 -7.75 1.12
C MET A 130 0.39 -8.95 1.76
N GLN A 131 -0.20 -9.84 0.95
CA GLN A 131 -0.84 -11.05 1.45
C GLN A 131 0.15 -11.96 2.19
N SER A 132 1.36 -12.11 1.63
CA SER A 132 2.42 -12.92 2.22
C SER A 132 2.91 -12.34 3.55
N TRP A 133 3.04 -11.01 3.62
CA TRP A 133 3.42 -10.33 4.85
C TRP A 133 2.31 -10.38 5.91
N LEU A 134 1.06 -10.10 5.55
CA LEU A 134 -0.05 -10.08 6.50
C LEU A 134 -0.35 -11.48 7.05
N ALA A 135 -0.27 -12.52 6.21
CA ALA A 135 -0.39 -13.91 6.68
C ALA A 135 0.66 -14.25 7.75
N GLN A 136 1.90 -13.78 7.59
CA GLN A 136 2.95 -13.94 8.59
C GLN A 136 2.65 -13.19 9.90
N VAL A 137 2.16 -11.94 9.80
CA VAL A 137 1.73 -11.14 10.96
C VAL A 137 0.63 -11.85 11.75
N LEU A 138 -0.40 -12.30 11.04
CA LEU A 138 -1.60 -12.92 11.59
C LEU A 138 -1.31 -14.28 12.24
N LEU A 139 -0.70 -15.19 11.49
CA LEU A 139 -0.41 -16.56 11.98
C LEU A 139 0.73 -16.59 12.99
N GLY A 140 1.63 -15.60 12.94
CA GLY A 140 2.78 -15.51 13.81
C GLY A 140 2.51 -14.85 15.17
N GLY A 141 1.27 -14.44 15.47
CA GLY A 141 0.95 -13.79 16.74
C GLY A 141 1.58 -12.41 16.91
N PHE A 142 1.95 -11.75 15.80
CA PHE A 142 2.69 -10.49 15.83
C PHE A 142 1.91 -9.39 16.56
N LEU A 143 0.61 -9.31 16.32
CA LEU A 143 -0.27 -8.31 16.93
C LEU A 143 -0.42 -8.52 18.45
N ASP A 144 -0.33 -9.76 18.95
CA ASP A 144 -0.30 -10.06 20.39
C ASP A 144 1.04 -9.68 21.04
N ARG A 145 2.14 -9.75 20.27
CA ARG A 145 3.47 -9.32 20.73
C ARG A 145 3.54 -7.80 20.92
N TYR A 146 2.84 -7.04 20.08
CA TYR A 146 2.75 -5.58 20.12
C TYR A 146 1.30 -5.14 20.30
N PRO A 147 0.70 -5.35 21.49
CA PRO A 147 -0.74 -5.20 21.71
C PRO A 147 -1.26 -3.77 21.51
N ASN A 148 -0.41 -2.74 21.61
CA ASN A 148 -0.82 -1.35 21.38
C ASN A 148 -0.41 -0.83 19.99
N LEU A 149 0.25 -1.65 19.17
CA LEU A 149 0.61 -1.28 17.81
C LEU A 149 -0.66 -1.14 16.96
N LYS A 150 -0.76 -0.04 16.21
CA LYS A 150 -1.78 0.16 15.18
C LYS A 150 -1.15 0.03 13.82
N MET A 151 -1.84 -0.62 12.89
CA MET A 151 -1.34 -0.85 11.54
C MET A 151 -2.34 -0.45 10.45
N ALA A 152 -1.83 -0.07 9.28
CA ALA A 152 -2.63 0.06 8.07
C ALA A 152 -1.96 -0.67 6.91
N VAL A 153 -2.79 -1.24 6.04
CA VAL A 153 -2.39 -1.78 4.73
C VAL A 153 -2.80 -0.78 3.66
N PHE A 154 -1.87 -0.42 2.77
CA PHE A 154 -2.08 0.58 1.72
C PHE A 154 -1.70 0.07 0.33
N GLU A 155 -2.43 0.54 -0.70
CA GLU A 155 -2.13 0.34 -2.14
C GLU A 155 -1.88 -1.15 -2.47
N SER A 156 -2.74 -2.04 -2.00
CA SER A 156 -2.60 -3.49 -2.18
C SER A 156 -3.95 -4.19 -2.33
N ASN A 157 -5.00 -3.43 -2.67
CA ASN A 157 -6.39 -3.85 -2.70
C ASN A 157 -6.87 -4.43 -1.36
N SER A 158 -8.19 -4.52 -1.18
CA SER A 158 -8.77 -4.95 0.10
C SER A 158 -9.60 -6.23 0.01
N GLN A 159 -10.07 -6.54 -1.20
CA GLN A 159 -11.05 -7.61 -1.52
C GLN A 159 -10.65 -8.99 -1.00
N TRP A 160 -9.35 -9.26 -0.86
CA TRP A 160 -8.84 -10.55 -0.41
C TRP A 160 -8.86 -10.72 1.11
N LEU A 161 -9.07 -9.64 1.88
CA LEU A 161 -8.97 -9.65 3.33
C LEU A 161 -9.97 -10.62 4.01
N PRO A 162 -11.28 -10.65 3.65
CA PRO A 162 -12.23 -11.53 4.33
C PRO A 162 -11.83 -13.02 4.22
N TYR A 163 -11.42 -13.45 3.02
CA TYR A 163 -10.91 -14.81 2.81
C TYR A 163 -9.67 -15.09 3.66
N MET A 164 -8.75 -14.12 3.74
CA MET A 164 -7.53 -14.28 4.51
C MET A 164 -7.79 -14.42 6.00
N LEU A 165 -8.65 -13.58 6.58
CA LEU A 165 -8.97 -13.61 8.00
C LEU A 165 -9.63 -14.95 8.37
N GLU A 166 -10.63 -15.40 7.60
CA GLU A 166 -11.31 -16.68 7.83
C GLU A 166 -10.35 -17.86 7.69
N THR A 167 -9.46 -17.82 6.69
CA THR A 167 -8.45 -18.85 6.49
C THR A 167 -7.42 -18.87 7.63
N CYS A 168 -6.93 -17.71 8.06
CA CYS A 168 -5.98 -17.60 9.15
C CYS A 168 -6.59 -18.10 10.46
N ASP A 169 -7.82 -17.74 10.80
CA ASP A 169 -8.52 -18.24 11.98
C ASP A 169 -8.66 -19.77 11.97
N ARG A 170 -9.04 -20.34 10.82
CA ARG A 170 -9.16 -21.79 10.65
C ARG A 170 -7.82 -22.48 10.84
N LEU A 171 -6.75 -21.99 10.21
CA LEU A 171 -5.40 -22.55 10.33
C LEU A 171 -4.86 -22.39 11.76
N PHE A 172 -5.13 -21.25 12.40
CA PHE A 172 -4.71 -20.94 13.76
C PHE A 172 -5.34 -21.89 14.79
N LYS A 173 -6.60 -22.29 14.57
CA LYS A 173 -7.28 -23.32 15.37
C LYS A 173 -6.78 -24.73 15.04
N LEU A 174 -6.67 -25.06 13.76
CA LEU A 174 -6.28 -26.40 13.29
C LEU A 174 -4.89 -26.80 13.78
N TYR A 175 -3.93 -25.89 13.69
CA TYR A 175 -2.52 -26.14 14.03
C TYR A 175 -2.14 -25.59 15.41
N ALA A 176 -3.10 -25.43 16.33
CA ALA A 176 -2.86 -24.84 17.64
C ALA A 176 -1.75 -25.56 18.45
N ASN A 177 -1.65 -26.90 18.32
CA ASN A 177 -0.65 -27.72 19.00
C ASN A 177 0.74 -27.69 18.32
N GLU A 178 0.81 -27.30 17.05
CA GLU A 178 2.06 -27.23 16.28
C GLU A 178 2.66 -25.81 16.28
N ARG A 179 1.86 -24.82 16.69
CA ARG A 179 2.25 -23.42 16.70
C ARG A 179 3.36 -23.19 17.73
N ARG A 180 4.49 -22.66 17.25
CA ARG A 180 5.67 -22.36 18.08
C ARG A 180 5.57 -21.02 18.81
N VAL A 181 4.72 -20.11 18.34
CA VAL A 181 4.50 -18.79 18.94
C VAL A 181 3.18 -18.78 19.73
N LYS A 182 3.22 -18.22 20.94
CA LYS A 182 2.03 -18.03 21.75
C LYS A 182 1.26 -16.81 21.26
N ALA A 183 -0.03 -17.00 21.01
CA ALA A 183 -0.99 -15.95 20.75
C ALA A 183 -2.33 -16.40 21.34
N ALA A 184 -3.02 -15.47 21.98
CA ALA A 184 -4.27 -15.65 22.70
C ALA A 184 -5.49 -15.33 21.82
N ARG A 185 -5.42 -14.26 21.01
CA ARG A 185 -6.52 -13.83 20.14
C ARG A 185 -6.53 -14.62 18.84
N LEU A 186 -7.71 -14.78 18.25
CA LEU A 186 -7.81 -15.19 16.85
C LEU A 186 -7.16 -14.12 15.94
N PRO A 187 -6.54 -14.53 14.83
CA PRO A 187 -6.02 -13.61 13.84
C PRO A 187 -7.00 -12.50 13.44
N SER A 188 -8.27 -12.85 13.20
CA SER A 188 -9.32 -11.88 12.87
C SER A 188 -9.58 -10.89 14.00
N GLU A 189 -9.71 -11.36 15.25
CA GLU A 189 -9.91 -10.51 16.44
C GLU A 189 -8.78 -9.50 16.57
N ALA A 190 -7.52 -9.96 16.48
CA ALA A 190 -6.36 -9.08 16.55
C ALA A 190 -6.34 -8.04 15.40
N PHE A 191 -6.72 -8.44 14.19
CA PHE A 191 -6.82 -7.52 13.05
C PHE A 191 -7.90 -6.46 13.26
N TYR A 192 -9.12 -6.85 13.63
CA TYR A 192 -10.23 -5.91 13.84
C TYR A 192 -9.96 -4.91 14.97
N GLU A 193 -9.15 -5.27 15.96
CA GLU A 193 -8.76 -4.38 17.05
C GLU A 193 -7.65 -3.38 16.67
N GLN A 194 -6.68 -3.80 15.85
CA GLN A 194 -5.42 -3.06 15.67
C GLN A 194 -5.17 -2.53 14.25
N CYS A 195 -5.91 -3.01 13.25
CA CYS A 195 -5.58 -2.81 11.85
C CYS A 195 -6.71 -2.15 11.06
N VAL A 196 -6.33 -1.52 9.95
CA VAL A 196 -7.19 -1.09 8.86
C VAL A 196 -6.57 -1.47 7.52
N ILE A 197 -7.38 -1.48 6.46
CA ILE A 197 -6.94 -1.73 5.09
C ILE A 197 -7.55 -0.69 4.15
N SER A 198 -6.74 -0.12 3.25
CA SER A 198 -7.24 0.77 2.22
C SER A 198 -7.93 0.04 1.09
N PHE A 199 -8.89 0.72 0.50
CA PHE A 199 -9.52 0.32 -0.74
C PHE A 199 -9.73 1.50 -1.68
N GLU A 200 -9.69 1.23 -2.98
CA GLU A 200 -9.87 2.21 -4.04
C GLU A 200 -11.31 2.21 -4.58
N SER A 201 -11.66 3.23 -5.39
CA SER A 201 -13.06 3.43 -5.82
C SER A 201 -13.60 2.37 -6.79
N ASP A 202 -12.73 1.56 -7.39
CA ASP A 202 -13.06 0.47 -8.32
C ASP A 202 -13.16 -0.90 -7.62
N GLU A 203 -12.96 -0.96 -6.30
CA GLU A 203 -13.04 -2.19 -5.51
C GLU A 203 -14.50 -2.55 -5.13
N GLU A 204 -15.34 -2.77 -6.14
CA GLU A 204 -16.75 -3.17 -5.95
C GLU A 204 -16.92 -4.36 -4.99
N PRO A 205 -16.11 -5.44 -5.03
CA PRO A 205 -16.23 -6.56 -4.08
C PRO A 205 -16.11 -6.13 -2.62
N THR A 206 -15.25 -5.15 -2.32
CA THR A 206 -15.10 -4.59 -0.96
C THR A 206 -16.36 -3.84 -0.55
N MET A 207 -16.94 -3.05 -1.46
CA MET A 207 -18.17 -2.31 -1.20
C MET A 207 -19.38 -3.24 -1.05
N ILE A 208 -19.45 -4.35 -1.80
CA ILE A 208 -20.49 -5.38 -1.63
C ILE A 208 -20.39 -6.04 -0.24
N GLN A 209 -19.17 -6.30 0.23
CA GLN A 209 -18.90 -6.90 1.54
C GLN A 209 -18.74 -5.85 2.65
N TRP A 210 -19.42 -4.71 2.54
CA TRP A 210 -19.27 -3.57 3.45
C TRP A 210 -19.40 -3.93 4.94
N ASP A 211 -20.18 -4.97 5.27
CA ASP A 211 -20.37 -5.45 6.64
C ASP A 211 -19.07 -6.01 7.24
N ARG A 212 -18.23 -6.64 6.41
CA ARG A 212 -16.91 -7.17 6.80
C ARG A 212 -15.85 -6.07 6.91
N PHE A 213 -16.06 -4.94 6.24
CA PHE A 213 -15.12 -3.80 6.21
C PHE A 213 -15.58 -2.61 7.06
N ASP A 214 -16.79 -2.59 7.61
CA ASP A 214 -17.42 -1.43 8.26
C ASP A 214 -16.52 -0.73 9.29
N THR A 215 -15.71 -1.50 10.02
CA THR A 215 -14.82 -1.00 11.07
C THR A 215 -13.35 -0.91 10.65
N VAL A 216 -12.93 -1.52 9.54
CA VAL A 216 -11.51 -1.67 9.16
C VAL A 216 -11.17 -1.14 7.77
N GLY A 217 -12.16 -0.97 6.90
CA GLY A 217 -11.98 -0.38 5.57
C GLY A 217 -11.79 1.12 5.66
N ILE A 218 -10.85 1.64 4.88
CA ILE A 218 -10.63 3.07 4.67
C ILE A 218 -10.53 3.33 3.17
N TRP A 219 -11.35 4.22 2.63
CA TRP A 219 -11.25 4.57 1.22
C TRP A 219 -9.98 5.40 0.98
N ALA A 220 -9.23 5.10 -0.08
CA ALA A 220 -8.06 5.86 -0.53
C ALA A 220 -8.20 6.28 -2.00
N SER A 221 -7.75 7.50 -2.31
CA SER A 221 -7.80 8.05 -3.67
C SER A 221 -6.64 7.60 -4.57
N ASP A 222 -5.53 7.21 -3.93
CA ASP A 222 -4.20 7.03 -4.54
C ASP A 222 -3.72 8.17 -5.49
N CYS A 223 -4.28 9.35 -5.29
CA CYS A 223 -3.99 10.53 -6.09
C CYS A 223 -2.50 10.91 -6.05
N TYR A 224 -1.79 11.16 -7.16
CA TYR A 224 -2.22 11.26 -8.57
C TYR A 224 -1.75 10.07 -9.43
N HIS A 225 -1.86 8.84 -8.92
CA HIS A 225 -1.59 7.65 -9.72
C HIS A 225 -2.63 7.48 -10.85
N HIS A 226 -2.26 6.73 -11.88
CA HIS A 226 -3.04 6.56 -13.10
C HIS A 226 -4.29 5.70 -12.92
N ASP A 227 -4.28 4.85 -11.90
CA ASP A 227 -5.38 4.04 -11.36
C ASP A 227 -6.11 4.72 -10.19
N GLY A 228 -5.68 5.91 -9.79
CA GLY A 228 -6.33 6.69 -8.73
C GLY A 228 -7.70 7.24 -9.14
N ALA A 229 -8.60 7.36 -8.16
CA ALA A 229 -9.96 7.84 -8.37
C ALA A 229 -10.36 8.89 -7.32
N ASP A 230 -11.31 9.76 -7.69
CA ASP A 230 -11.86 10.75 -6.78
C ASP A 230 -12.80 10.13 -5.73
N ALA A 231 -13.03 10.87 -4.65
CA ALA A 231 -13.86 10.44 -3.54
C ALA A 231 -15.33 10.22 -3.94
N TRP A 232 -15.83 10.96 -4.93
CA TRP A 232 -17.24 10.94 -5.29
C TRP A 232 -17.56 9.74 -6.17
N SER A 233 -16.59 9.25 -6.94
CA SER A 233 -16.65 7.95 -7.59
C SER A 233 -16.93 6.83 -6.59
N ALA A 234 -16.22 6.78 -5.46
CA ALA A 234 -16.52 5.81 -4.39
C ALA A 234 -17.89 6.01 -3.74
N ILE A 235 -18.29 7.27 -3.48
CA ILE A 235 -19.61 7.57 -2.89
C ILE A 235 -20.74 7.13 -3.83
N ARG A 236 -20.62 7.38 -5.14
CA ARG A 236 -21.59 6.92 -6.14
C ARG A 236 -21.68 5.40 -6.17
N ALA A 237 -20.56 4.71 -6.27
CA ALA A 237 -20.51 3.25 -6.31
C ALA A 237 -21.16 2.64 -5.05
N MET A 238 -20.80 3.13 -3.86
CA MET A 238 -21.40 2.67 -2.62
C MET A 238 -22.92 2.94 -2.54
N ARG A 239 -23.41 4.07 -3.07
CA ARG A 239 -24.85 4.36 -3.13
C ARG A 239 -25.58 3.43 -4.09
N GLU A 240 -24.99 3.14 -5.24
CA GLU A 240 -25.56 2.23 -6.24
C GLU A 240 -25.66 0.79 -5.69
N ILE A 241 -24.61 0.33 -5.01
CA ILE A 241 -24.56 -0.99 -4.35
C ILE A 241 -25.52 -1.07 -3.15
N GLY A 242 -25.89 0.08 -2.56
CA GLY A 242 -26.77 0.15 -1.40
C GLY A 242 -26.05 0.00 -0.05
N VAL A 243 -24.78 0.40 0.03
CA VAL A 243 -24.03 0.45 1.29
C VAL A 243 -24.73 1.44 2.25
N PRO A 244 -25.02 1.09 3.52
CA PRO A 244 -25.65 1.99 4.46
C PRO A 244 -24.86 3.30 4.65
N GLU A 245 -25.56 4.44 4.72
CA GLU A 245 -24.92 5.77 4.84
C GLU A 245 -23.95 5.87 6.03
N VAL A 246 -24.30 5.24 7.17
CA VAL A 246 -23.44 5.16 8.35
C VAL A 246 -22.12 4.43 8.05
N THR A 247 -22.16 3.39 7.23
CA THR A 247 -20.98 2.63 6.80
C THR A 247 -20.19 3.42 5.78
N GLN A 248 -20.84 4.08 4.82
CA GLN A 248 -20.16 5.00 3.89
C GLN A 248 -19.35 6.05 4.66
N ALA A 249 -19.92 6.68 5.69
CA ALA A 249 -19.22 7.66 6.51
C ALA A 249 -18.01 7.08 7.26
N ARG A 250 -18.08 5.82 7.72
CA ARG A 250 -16.96 5.12 8.34
C ARG A 250 -15.85 4.83 7.34
N LEU A 251 -16.20 4.26 6.19
CA LEU A 251 -15.27 3.91 5.12
C LEU A 251 -14.59 5.16 4.52
N MET A 252 -15.32 6.25 4.29
CA MET A 252 -14.80 7.48 3.69
C MET A 252 -13.90 8.31 4.60
N GLY A 253 -13.76 7.94 5.88
CA GLY A 253 -12.81 8.61 6.77
C GLY A 253 -13.06 8.44 8.26
N GLY A 254 -14.22 7.94 8.69
CA GLY A 254 -14.48 7.68 10.11
C GLY A 254 -13.48 6.69 10.73
N ASN A 255 -13.16 5.60 10.02
CA ASN A 255 -12.18 4.60 10.47
C ASN A 255 -10.75 5.16 10.48
N ALA A 256 -10.36 5.88 9.42
CA ALA A 256 -9.07 6.56 9.33
C ALA A 256 -8.88 7.55 10.50
N ARG A 257 -9.90 8.38 10.79
CA ARG A 257 -9.85 9.33 11.91
C ARG A 257 -9.66 8.65 13.26
N ARG A 258 -10.41 7.59 13.53
CA ARG A 258 -10.31 6.80 14.77
C ARG A 258 -8.90 6.23 14.95
N LEU A 259 -8.31 5.70 13.87
CA LEU A 259 -7.04 5.02 13.99
C LEU A 259 -5.85 5.99 14.01
N TYR A 260 -5.90 7.04 13.19
CA TYR A 260 -4.86 8.06 13.06
C TYR A 260 -4.89 9.10 14.18
N GLY A 261 -5.99 9.19 14.94
CA GLY A 261 -6.15 10.19 15.99
C GLY A 261 -6.25 11.62 15.44
N ILE A 262 -6.89 11.79 14.27
CA ILE A 262 -7.01 13.08 13.60
C ILE A 262 -8.44 13.66 13.71
N GLU A 263 -8.50 14.97 13.91
CA GLU A 263 -9.76 15.72 13.94
C GLU A 263 -10.32 15.95 12.53
N PRO A 264 -11.65 15.92 12.35
CA PRO A 264 -12.26 16.16 11.06
C PRO A 264 -12.15 17.64 10.71
N LYS A 265 -11.95 17.89 9.42
CA LYS A 265 -12.25 19.19 8.83
C LYS A 265 -13.03 18.94 7.55
N VAL A 266 -14.23 19.52 7.47
CA VAL A 266 -15.08 19.43 6.29
C VAL A 266 -14.92 20.74 5.52
N PHE A 267 -14.37 20.65 4.32
CA PHE A 267 -14.17 21.80 3.43
C PHE A 267 -14.98 21.69 2.14
N VAL A 268 -15.34 20.47 1.75
CA VAL A 268 -16.07 20.17 0.51
C VAL A 268 -17.28 19.31 0.90
N THR A 269 -18.47 19.82 0.59
CA THR A 269 -19.76 19.19 0.93
C THR A 269 -20.57 18.81 -0.30
N GLU A 270 -20.18 19.31 -1.46
CA GLU A 270 -20.88 19.10 -2.73
C GLU A 270 -19.91 18.55 -3.78
N GLU A 271 -20.46 17.86 -4.76
CA GLU A 271 -19.69 17.42 -5.93
C GLU A 271 -19.16 18.61 -6.70
N PRO A 272 -17.82 18.69 -6.90
CA PRO A 272 -17.31 19.69 -7.83
C PRO A 272 -17.93 19.42 -9.20
N PRO A 273 -18.35 20.47 -9.92
CA PRO A 273 -18.83 20.29 -11.29
C PRO A 273 -17.73 19.63 -12.14
N PRO A 274 -18.10 18.98 -13.25
CA PRO A 274 -17.12 18.51 -14.22
C PRO A 274 -16.13 19.62 -14.57
N ILE A 275 -14.86 19.27 -14.71
CA ILE A 275 -13.83 20.23 -15.10
C ILE A 275 -14.22 20.81 -16.45
N GLU A 276 -14.49 22.12 -16.50
CA GLU A 276 -14.69 22.84 -17.75
C GLU A 276 -13.38 22.78 -18.55
N ARG A 277 -13.42 22.04 -19.66
CA ARG A 277 -12.29 21.98 -20.58
C ARG A 277 -12.33 23.22 -21.47
N PRO A 278 -11.21 23.92 -21.66
CA PRO A 278 -11.17 25.05 -22.59
C PRO A 278 -11.58 24.65 -24.01
N ASP A 279 -12.05 25.60 -24.81
CA ASP A 279 -12.45 25.37 -26.21
C ASP A 279 -11.33 24.81 -27.09
N TRP A 280 -10.07 25.04 -26.71
CA TRP A 280 -8.90 24.50 -27.42
C TRP A 280 -8.62 23.02 -27.08
N PHE A 281 -9.19 22.51 -25.99
CA PHE A 281 -9.01 21.12 -25.58
C PHE A 281 -9.89 20.24 -26.48
N PRO A 282 -9.39 19.13 -27.06
CA PRO A 282 -10.18 18.26 -27.94
C PRO A 282 -11.52 17.82 -27.32
N GLN A 283 -12.62 17.93 -28.07
CA GLN A 283 -13.98 17.58 -27.61
C GLN A 283 -14.69 16.65 -28.61
N GLY A 284 -15.74 15.98 -28.16
CA GLY A 284 -16.58 15.13 -29.01
C GLY A 284 -15.79 13.99 -29.69
N ALA A 285 -16.07 13.76 -30.97
CA ALA A 285 -15.49 12.66 -31.74
C ALA A 285 -13.94 12.68 -31.79
N GLU A 286 -13.32 13.87 -31.78
CA GLU A 286 -11.86 14.00 -31.77
C GLU A 286 -11.27 13.48 -30.45
N LEU A 287 -11.93 13.75 -29.32
CA LEU A 287 -11.52 13.24 -28.01
C LEU A 287 -11.76 11.74 -27.90
N GLU A 288 -12.88 11.24 -28.41
CA GLU A 288 -13.20 9.81 -28.44
C GLU A 288 -12.18 9.04 -29.28
N GLU A 289 -11.83 9.55 -30.47
CA GLU A 289 -10.76 8.98 -31.30
C GLU A 289 -9.42 8.99 -30.55
N TRP A 290 -9.07 10.11 -29.90
CA TRP A 290 -7.84 10.19 -29.10
C TRP A 290 -7.84 9.22 -27.93
N ALA A 291 -8.95 9.09 -27.21
CA ALA A 291 -9.11 8.18 -26.08
C ALA A 291 -8.96 6.71 -26.52
N ASP A 292 -9.54 6.34 -27.66
CA ASP A 292 -9.41 4.99 -28.22
C ASP A 292 -7.97 4.69 -28.68
N LEU A 293 -7.33 5.68 -29.34
CA LEU A 293 -5.94 5.58 -29.76
C LEU A 293 -4.99 5.30 -28.58
N VAL A 294 -5.18 5.98 -27.44
CA VAL A 294 -4.32 5.80 -26.26
C VAL A 294 -4.72 4.63 -25.36
N ALA A 295 -5.98 4.21 -25.37
CA ALA A 295 -6.43 3.03 -24.64
C ALA A 295 -5.85 1.73 -25.23
N HIS A 296 -5.65 1.70 -26.55
CA HIS A 296 -5.12 0.56 -27.28
C HIS A 296 -3.78 0.88 -27.99
N PRO A 297 -2.73 1.31 -27.26
CA PRO A 297 -1.53 1.88 -27.86
C PRO A 297 -0.71 0.87 -28.67
N ARG A 298 -0.91 -0.43 -28.45
CA ARG A 298 -0.29 -1.51 -29.24
C ARG A 298 -1.00 -1.72 -30.57
N GLU A 299 -2.32 -1.61 -30.58
CA GLU A 299 -3.15 -1.75 -31.78
C GLU A 299 -3.03 -0.53 -32.68
N ASN A 300 -2.83 0.64 -32.06
CA ASN A 300 -2.68 1.94 -32.74
C ASN A 300 -1.21 2.40 -32.89
N ALA A 301 -0.25 1.49 -32.74
CA ALA A 301 1.18 1.82 -32.67
C ALA A 301 1.70 2.59 -33.90
N ASP A 302 1.22 2.25 -35.10
CA ASP A 302 1.65 2.91 -36.33
C ASP A 302 1.05 4.31 -36.45
N VAL A 303 -0.23 4.48 -36.10
CA VAL A 303 -0.92 5.78 -36.08
C VAL A 303 -0.28 6.73 -35.05
N LEU A 304 0.03 6.23 -33.86
CA LEU A 304 0.72 7.00 -32.82
C LEU A 304 2.12 7.43 -33.28
N ARG A 305 2.86 6.54 -33.96
CA ARG A 305 4.19 6.82 -34.49
C ARG A 305 4.16 7.87 -35.61
N GLU A 306 3.20 7.80 -36.52
CA GLU A 306 2.99 8.81 -37.57
C GLU A 306 2.67 10.19 -36.98
N ARG A 307 1.97 10.23 -35.84
CA ARG A 307 1.67 11.45 -35.07
C ARG A 307 2.84 11.89 -34.16
N GLY A 308 3.98 11.20 -34.20
CA GLY A 308 5.17 11.55 -33.40
C GLY A 308 5.07 11.19 -31.91
N ILE A 309 4.11 10.35 -31.53
CA ILE A 309 3.86 9.93 -30.14
C ILE A 309 4.45 8.54 -29.95
N SER A 310 5.53 8.44 -29.18
CA SER A 310 6.13 7.14 -28.84
C SER A 310 5.39 6.53 -27.64
N SER A 311 4.82 5.33 -27.81
CA SER A 311 4.26 4.52 -26.73
C SER A 311 5.33 3.89 -25.83
N LEU A 312 6.61 3.98 -26.23
CA LEU A 312 7.76 3.61 -25.41
C LEU A 312 8.45 4.88 -24.91
N PRO A 313 8.93 4.92 -23.66
CA PRO A 313 9.82 6.00 -23.23
C PRO A 313 11.01 6.10 -24.20
N PRO A 314 11.56 7.31 -24.45
CA PRO A 314 12.74 7.46 -25.29
C PRO A 314 13.83 6.47 -24.85
N ALA A 315 14.46 5.79 -25.79
CA ALA A 315 15.53 4.82 -25.49
C ALA A 315 16.67 5.42 -24.63
N GLU A 316 16.79 6.75 -24.63
CA GLU A 316 17.72 7.54 -23.82
C GLU A 316 17.41 7.55 -22.32
N VAL A 317 16.19 7.21 -21.89
CA VAL A 317 15.79 7.17 -20.46
C VAL A 317 16.32 5.92 -19.75
N PHE A 318 16.61 4.83 -20.49
CA PHE A 318 17.23 3.62 -19.96
C PHE A 318 18.77 3.62 -20.06
N ALA A 319 19.36 4.62 -20.71
CA ALA A 319 20.80 4.81 -20.70
C ALA A 319 21.25 5.43 -19.36
N SER A 320 21.25 4.63 -18.29
CA SER A 320 22.00 5.00 -17.10
C SER A 320 23.49 5.07 -17.47
N PRO A 321 24.20 6.19 -17.21
CA PRO A 321 25.64 6.27 -17.40
C PRO A 321 26.31 5.59 -16.21
N VAL A 322 26.28 4.25 -16.16
CA VAL A 322 27.13 3.50 -15.23
C VAL A 322 27.73 2.34 -16.00
N TYR A 323 29.06 2.36 -16.09
CA TYR A 323 29.97 1.45 -16.82
C TYR A 323 30.32 1.83 -18.27
N GLY A 324 30.83 3.05 -18.45
CA GLY A 324 31.85 3.31 -19.46
C GLY A 324 33.20 2.75 -19.00
N GLY A 325 33.45 1.45 -19.27
CA GLY A 325 34.78 0.86 -19.16
C GLY A 325 35.64 1.34 -20.33
N GLY A 326 36.34 2.45 -20.14
CA GLY A 326 37.37 2.91 -21.06
C GLY A 326 38.58 1.97 -20.99
N SER A 327 38.83 1.26 -22.09
CA SER A 327 40.13 0.65 -22.36
C SER A 327 41.09 1.73 -22.84
N SER A 328 42.07 2.08 -22.01
CA SER A 328 43.40 2.52 -22.45
C SER A 328 44.45 2.11 -21.43
#